data_AF-A0A0L0BSP9-F1
#
_entry.id   AF-A0A0L0BSP9-F1
#
_cell.length_a   1.000
_cell.length_b   1.000
_cell.length_c   1.000
_cell.angle_alpha   90.00
_cell.angle_beta   90.00
_cell.angle_gamma   90.00
#
_symmetry.space_group_name_H-M   'P 1'
#
loop_
_entity.id
_entity.type
_entity.pdbx_description
1 polymer ?
#
loop_
_entity_poly.entity_id
_entity_poly.type
_entity_poly.pdbx_seq_one_letter_code
_entity_poly.pdbx_strand_id
1 'polypeptide(L)'
;MEIEMEMENICAIKVEWDKNSVLKLINLWQEYPCLYNPRNQLYHNKHSRNEALEKITKNLQELIPDIKVNDVKVKISYLRSQYAREIQKQKEFTRSGMGTDEVYVPSVYWYDELKFLREYIKIRKGKNNLEMSQIISDEDSSPPKKISLDSTVHETKSQTVELSEEDDALKAATEALKTLANKKQIDPYIESFSNFVREHLLSIENAQERKTLIKKIMTLIIEHSN
;
A
#
# COMPACT_ATOMS: atom_id res chain seq x y z
N MET A 1 -32.16 -1.65 -26.01
CA MET A 1 -32.58 -0.41 -25.34
C MET A 1 -32.93 -0.63 -23.86
N GLU A 2 -33.24 -1.85 -23.42
CA GLU A 2 -33.43 -2.16 -21.98
C GLU A 2 -32.18 -2.72 -21.28
N ILE A 3 -31.08 -2.96 -21.98
CA ILE A 3 -29.86 -3.57 -21.40
C ILE A 3 -28.79 -2.52 -21.05
N GLU A 4 -28.83 -1.31 -21.62
CA GLU A 4 -27.90 -0.22 -21.26
C GLU A 4 -28.27 0.48 -19.94
N MET A 5 -29.46 0.19 -19.40
CA MET A 5 -29.98 0.84 -18.18
C MET A 5 -29.61 0.10 -16.89
N GLU A 6 -28.94 -1.06 -16.96
CA GLU A 6 -28.52 -1.84 -15.78
C GLU A 6 -27.04 -1.67 -15.40
N MET A 7 -26.22 -0.99 -16.21
CA MET A 7 -24.78 -0.82 -15.92
C MET A 7 -24.40 0.52 -15.29
N GLU A 8 -25.33 1.47 -15.19
CA GLU A 8 -25.05 2.80 -14.61
C GLU A 8 -25.28 2.90 -13.08
N ASN A 9 -25.71 1.83 -12.41
CA ASN A 9 -26.07 1.91 -10.99
C ASN A 9 -24.99 1.37 -10.00
N ILE A 10 -23.74 1.24 -10.44
CA ILE A 10 -22.58 0.90 -9.57
C ILE A 10 -21.67 2.13 -9.36
N CYS A 11 -22.08 3.30 -9.86
CA CYS A 11 -21.37 4.56 -9.60
C CYS A 11 -21.70 5.09 -8.19
N ALA A 12 -20.89 4.64 -7.24
CA ALA A 12 -20.40 5.37 -6.08
C ALA A 12 -21.30 6.52 -5.55
N ILE A 13 -22.15 6.19 -4.57
CA ILE A 13 -22.54 7.18 -3.56
C ILE A 13 -21.23 7.61 -2.86
N LYS A 14 -20.72 8.78 -3.21
CA LYS A 14 -19.53 9.36 -2.56
C LYS A 14 -19.96 9.86 -1.19
N VAL A 15 -19.90 8.98 -0.19
CA VAL A 15 -20.15 9.38 1.21
C VAL A 15 -19.16 10.46 1.59
N GLU A 16 -19.67 11.63 1.99
CA GLU A 16 -18.86 12.73 2.50
C GLU A 16 -18.51 12.47 3.96
N TRP A 17 -17.23 12.52 4.27
CA TRP A 17 -16.71 12.28 5.62
C TRP A 17 -16.09 13.56 6.16
N ASP A 18 -16.83 14.26 7.01
CA ASP A 18 -16.31 15.40 7.75
C ASP A 18 -15.41 14.94 8.91
N LYS A 19 -14.74 15.90 9.55
CA LYS A 19 -13.81 15.61 10.65
C LYS A 19 -14.52 14.88 11.80
N ASN A 20 -15.73 15.28 12.14
CA ASN A 20 -16.46 14.72 13.28
C ASN A 20 -16.90 13.28 13.03
N SER A 21 -17.39 12.98 11.83
CA SER A 21 -17.78 11.61 11.45
C SER A 21 -16.59 10.67 11.41
N VAL A 22 -15.42 11.15 10.96
CA VAL A 22 -14.18 10.35 11.00
C VAL A 22 -13.77 10.06 12.44
N LEU A 23 -13.77 11.06 13.32
CA LEU A 23 -13.42 10.85 14.73
C LEU A 23 -14.42 9.93 15.43
N LYS A 24 -15.73 10.09 15.17
CA LYS A 24 -16.77 9.21 15.70
C LYS A 24 -16.59 7.77 15.22
N LEU A 25 -16.27 7.56 13.93
CA LEU A 25 -15.95 6.24 13.38
C LEU A 25 -14.77 5.61 14.12
N ILE A 26 -13.70 6.36 14.34
CA ILE A 26 -12.48 5.84 14.99
C ILE A 26 -12.78 5.42 16.43
N ASN A 27 -13.49 6.26 17.19
CA ASN A 27 -13.87 5.96 18.56
C ASN A 27 -14.73 4.69 18.64
N LEU A 28 -15.76 4.60 17.81
CA LEU A 28 -16.60 3.40 17.74
C LEU A 28 -15.78 2.17 17.32
N TRP A 29 -14.90 2.30 16.33
CA TRP A 29 -14.07 1.20 15.87
C TRP A 29 -13.15 0.65 16.97
N GLN A 30 -12.57 1.53 17.79
CA GLN A 30 -11.71 1.13 18.91
C GLN A 30 -12.43 0.21 19.92
N GLU A 31 -13.74 0.41 20.13
CA GLU A 31 -14.58 -0.38 21.04
C GLU A 31 -14.82 -1.82 20.56
N TYR A 32 -14.53 -2.15 19.30
CA TYR A 32 -14.74 -3.49 18.73
C TYR A 32 -13.41 -4.16 18.34
N PRO A 33 -12.65 -4.74 19.30
CA PRO A 33 -11.40 -5.45 19.01
C PRO A 33 -11.51 -6.59 17.99
N CYS A 34 -12.69 -7.19 17.83
CA CYS A 34 -12.94 -8.19 16.79
C CYS A 34 -12.70 -7.68 15.36
N LEU A 35 -12.63 -6.36 15.15
CA LEU A 35 -12.38 -5.75 13.84
C LEU A 35 -10.90 -5.50 13.54
N TYR A 36 -10.01 -5.54 14.54
CA TYR A 36 -8.60 -5.15 14.34
C TYR A 36 -7.56 -5.94 15.12
N ASN A 37 -7.96 -6.68 16.16
CA ASN A 37 -7.05 -7.42 17.03
C ASN A 37 -7.13 -8.93 16.71
N PRO A 38 -6.10 -9.52 16.06
CA PRO A 38 -6.07 -10.94 15.75
C PRO A 38 -6.06 -11.86 16.98
N ARG A 39 -5.72 -11.34 18.17
CA ARG A 39 -5.77 -12.09 19.43
C ARG A 39 -7.18 -12.11 20.05
N ASN A 40 -8.13 -11.33 19.53
CA ASN A 40 -9.50 -11.37 20.00
C ASN A 40 -10.19 -12.65 19.52
N GLN A 41 -10.89 -13.36 20.41
CA GLN A 41 -11.55 -14.63 20.10
C GLN A 41 -12.61 -14.52 18.99
N LEU A 42 -13.23 -13.35 18.84
CA LEU A 42 -14.25 -13.08 17.83
C LEU A 42 -13.65 -12.53 16.52
N TYR A 43 -12.33 -12.36 16.42
CA TYR A 43 -11.67 -11.83 15.22
C TYR A 43 -11.92 -12.69 13.97
N HIS A 44 -11.90 -14.02 14.10
CA HIS A 44 -12.20 -14.91 12.98
C HIS A 44 -13.70 -15.20 12.83
N ASN A 45 -14.55 -14.69 13.73
CA ASN A 45 -15.99 -14.88 13.65
C ASN A 45 -16.62 -13.83 12.71
N LYS A 46 -16.94 -14.27 11.48
CA LYS A 46 -17.57 -13.43 10.45
C LYS A 46 -18.89 -12.80 10.93
N HIS A 47 -19.70 -13.53 11.70
CA HIS A 47 -20.97 -13.03 12.20
C HIS A 47 -20.74 -11.89 13.21
N SER A 48 -19.88 -12.10 14.21
CA SER A 48 -19.56 -11.07 15.21
C SER A 48 -18.90 -9.82 14.60
N ARG A 49 -18.06 -10.00 13.57
CA ARG A 49 -17.48 -8.86 12.81
C ARG A 49 -18.53 -8.06 12.07
N ASN A 50 -19.46 -8.73 11.40
CA ASN A 50 -20.56 -8.06 10.70
C ASN A 50 -21.48 -7.33 11.68
N GLU A 51 -21.84 -7.96 12.80
CA GLU A 51 -22.66 -7.34 13.85
C GLU A 51 -21.99 -6.07 14.42
N ALA A 52 -20.67 -6.11 14.67
CA ALA A 52 -19.92 -4.94 15.09
C ALA A 52 -19.96 -3.81 14.04
N LEU A 53 -19.79 -4.14 12.76
CA LEU A 53 -19.87 -3.14 11.68
C LEU A 53 -21.28 -2.55 11.55
N GLU A 54 -22.33 -3.36 11.67
CA GLU A 54 -23.71 -2.89 11.67
C GLU A 54 -24.00 -1.93 12.84
N LYS A 55 -23.49 -2.24 14.04
CA LYS A 55 -23.57 -1.33 15.20
C LYS A 55 -22.86 -0.01 14.93
N ILE A 56 -21.65 -0.04 14.36
CA ILE A 56 -20.92 1.17 13.99
C ILE A 56 -21.70 1.98 12.95
N THR A 57 -22.21 1.34 11.89
CA THR A 57 -23.01 1.99 10.84
C THR A 57 -24.24 2.66 11.43
N LYS A 58 -25.01 1.97 12.29
CA LYS A 58 -26.19 2.53 12.94
C LYS A 58 -25.87 3.78 13.77
N ASN A 59 -24.77 3.78 14.51
CA ASN A 59 -24.35 4.96 15.28
C ASN A 59 -23.89 6.12 14.39
N LEU A 60 -23.34 5.83 13.20
CA LEU A 60 -22.90 6.86 12.26
C LEU A 60 -24.05 7.50 11.47
N GLN A 61 -25.21 6.84 11.38
CA GLN A 61 -26.39 7.40 10.73
C GLN A 61 -26.89 8.71 11.37
N GLU A 62 -26.51 8.98 12.62
CA GLU A 62 -26.77 10.25 13.29
C GLU A 62 -26.03 11.44 12.65
N LEU A 63 -24.87 11.19 12.02
CA LEU A 63 -24.01 12.22 11.40
C LEU A 63 -24.06 12.17 9.88
N ILE A 64 -24.13 10.98 9.31
CA ILE A 64 -24.16 10.73 7.87
C ILE A 64 -25.43 9.93 7.57
N PRO A 65 -26.53 10.60 7.18
CA PRO A 65 -27.73 9.92 6.71
C PRO A 65 -27.40 8.96 5.57
N ASP A 66 -28.09 7.82 5.52
CA ASP A 66 -27.96 6.78 4.48
C ASP A 66 -26.61 6.07 4.37
N ILE A 67 -25.71 6.24 5.34
CA ILE A 67 -24.45 5.47 5.39
C ILE A 67 -24.72 3.96 5.46
N LYS A 68 -23.99 3.20 4.64
CA LYS A 68 -24.09 1.73 4.58
C LYS A 68 -22.85 1.08 5.23
N VAL A 69 -23.01 -0.20 5.58
CA VAL A 69 -21.92 -1.03 6.12
C VAL A 69 -20.71 -1.06 5.18
N ASN A 70 -20.94 -1.06 3.87
CA ASN A 70 -19.87 -1.05 2.88
C ASN A 70 -19.02 0.24 2.95
N ASP A 71 -19.65 1.41 3.15
CA ASP A 71 -18.96 2.69 3.24
C ASP A 71 -18.05 2.74 4.48
N VAL A 72 -18.54 2.21 5.60
CA VAL A 72 -17.75 2.04 6.83
C VAL A 72 -16.56 1.13 6.60
N LYS A 73 -16.75 -0.03 5.95
CA LYS A 73 -15.64 -0.97 5.62
C LYS A 73 -14.58 -0.29 4.76
N VAL A 74 -15.00 0.42 3.70
CA VAL A 74 -14.11 1.16 2.80
C VAL A 74 -13.34 2.22 3.58
N LYS A 75 -14.00 2.99 4.44
CA LYS A 75 -13.37 4.04 5.24
C LYS A 75 -12.37 3.48 6.27
N ILE A 76 -12.72 2.40 6.96
CA ILE A 76 -11.81 1.69 7.88
C ILE A 76 -10.56 1.21 7.14
N SER A 77 -10.72 0.58 5.97
CA SER A 77 -9.60 0.11 5.15
C SER A 77 -8.68 1.26 4.71
N TYR A 78 -9.28 2.38 4.27
CA TYR A 78 -8.55 3.59 3.92
C TYR A 78 -7.76 4.16 5.10
N LEU A 79 -8.40 4.32 6.27
CA LEU A 79 -7.74 4.85 7.48
C LEU A 79 -6.60 3.95 7.94
N ARG A 80 -6.81 2.63 7.95
CA ARG A 80 -5.76 1.65 8.26
C ARG A 80 -4.56 1.78 7.31
N SER A 81 -4.83 1.99 6.02
CA SER A 81 -3.81 2.20 4.99
C SER A 81 -3.02 3.50 5.18
N GLN A 82 -3.71 4.60 5.46
CA GLN A 82 -3.06 5.87 5.75
C GLN A 82 -2.22 5.78 7.02
N TYR A 83 -2.75 5.18 8.08
CA TYR A 83 -2.04 5.04 9.35
C TYR A 83 -0.79 4.17 9.22
N ALA A 84 -0.85 3.07 8.45
CA ALA A 84 0.32 2.26 8.16
C ALA A 84 1.42 3.05 7.41
N ARG A 85 1.04 3.90 6.45
CA ARG A 85 1.98 4.80 5.76
C ARG A 85 2.65 5.78 6.72
N GLU A 86 1.88 6.38 7.62
CA GLU A 86 2.41 7.31 8.62
C GLU A 86 3.40 6.61 9.58
N ILE A 87 3.10 5.39 10.04
CA ILE A 87 4.05 4.58 10.82
C ILE A 87 5.31 4.26 9.99
N GLN A 88 5.17 3.97 8.70
CA GLN A 88 6.31 3.68 7.83
C GLN A 88 7.22 4.89 7.68
N LYS A 89 6.67 6.08 7.47
CA LYS A 89 7.44 7.34 7.42
C LYS A 89 8.21 7.59 8.72
N GLN A 90 7.58 7.36 9.89
CA GLN A 90 8.27 7.47 11.19
C GLN A 90 9.48 6.51 11.27
N LYS A 91 9.32 5.27 10.83
CA LYS A 91 10.39 4.26 10.82
C LYS A 91 11.51 4.63 9.85
N GLU A 92 11.16 5.13 8.67
CA GLU A 92 12.14 5.56 7.65
C GLU A 92 12.94 6.76 8.11
N PHE A 93 12.28 7.75 8.73
CA PHE A 93 12.94 8.91 9.33
C PHE A 93 13.97 8.47 10.37
N THR A 94 13.56 7.60 11.30
CA THR A 94 14.44 7.06 12.36
C THR A 94 15.62 6.28 11.77
N ARG A 95 15.41 5.51 10.69
CA ARG A 95 16.45 4.66 10.07
C ARG A 95 17.49 5.46 9.29
N SER A 96 17.11 6.59 8.71
CA SER A 96 17.96 7.32 7.75
C SER A 96 19.08 8.12 8.42
N GLY A 97 19.15 8.11 9.76
CA GLY A 97 20.23 8.77 10.51
C GLY A 97 20.29 10.29 10.30
N MET A 98 19.21 10.90 9.80
CA MET A 98 19.06 12.35 9.79
C MET A 98 19.12 12.79 11.26
N GLY A 99 20.00 13.75 11.56
CA GLY A 99 20.57 14.01 12.88
C GLY A 99 19.58 13.97 14.05
N THR A 100 20.11 13.62 15.21
CA THR A 100 19.44 13.33 16.50
C THR A 100 18.40 14.34 17.03
N ASP A 101 18.16 15.45 16.33
CA ASP A 101 17.28 16.55 16.77
C ASP A 101 15.95 16.67 16.02
N GLU A 102 15.75 15.98 14.89
CA GLU A 102 14.46 16.02 14.18
C GLU A 102 13.72 14.69 14.37
N VAL A 103 12.49 14.70 14.86
CA VAL A 103 11.62 13.51 14.94
C VAL A 103 10.44 13.75 14.02
N TYR A 104 10.14 12.80 13.12
CA TYR A 104 8.94 12.90 12.29
C TYR A 104 7.67 12.78 13.15
N VAL A 105 6.95 13.88 13.28
CA VAL A 105 5.64 13.95 13.94
C VAL A 105 4.54 14.10 12.88
N PRO A 106 3.68 13.08 12.68
CA PRO A 106 2.53 13.20 11.79
C PRO A 106 1.60 14.32 12.25
N SER A 107 1.23 15.22 11.34
CA SER A 107 0.33 16.36 11.62
C SER A 107 -1.15 16.08 11.35
N VAL A 108 -1.49 14.86 10.90
CA VAL A 108 -2.88 14.50 10.57
C VAL A 108 -3.72 14.33 11.84
N TYR A 109 -4.87 15.00 11.88
CA TYR A 109 -5.68 15.16 13.10
C TYR A 109 -6.19 13.85 13.72
N TRP A 110 -6.29 12.77 12.94
CA TRP A 110 -6.77 11.46 13.39
C TRP A 110 -5.64 10.52 13.80
N TYR A 111 -4.37 10.94 13.64
CA TYR A 111 -3.22 10.06 13.85
C TYR A 111 -3.18 9.47 15.27
N ASP A 112 -3.38 10.33 16.26
CA ASP A 112 -3.32 9.96 17.67
C ASP A 112 -4.47 9.04 18.06
N GLU A 113 -5.65 9.24 17.49
CA GLU A 113 -6.83 8.41 17.72
C GLU A 113 -6.65 6.97 17.18
N LEU A 114 -5.82 6.77 16.16
CA LEU A 114 -5.53 5.44 15.60
C LEU A 114 -4.40 4.70 16.33
N LYS A 115 -3.86 5.23 17.44
CA LYS A 115 -2.77 4.59 18.20
C LYS A 115 -3.07 3.17 18.65
N PHE A 116 -4.33 2.83 18.91
CA PHE A 116 -4.74 1.47 19.29
C PHE A 116 -4.42 0.42 18.21
N LEU A 117 -4.24 0.82 16.94
CA LEU A 117 -3.89 -0.09 15.85
C LEU A 117 -2.40 -0.42 15.78
N ARG A 118 -1.54 0.34 16.46
CA ARG A 118 -0.08 0.29 16.28
C ARG A 118 0.49 -1.12 16.44
N GLU A 119 -0.01 -1.88 17.42
CA GLU A 119 0.45 -3.25 17.69
C GLU A 119 -0.01 -4.25 16.61
N TYR A 120 -1.10 -3.95 15.91
CA TYR A 120 -1.77 -4.86 14.98
C TYR A 120 -1.47 -4.56 13.50
N ILE A 121 -0.64 -3.57 13.21
CA ILE A 121 -0.23 -3.22 11.84
C ILE A 121 1.16 -3.77 11.57
N LYS A 122 1.22 -4.77 10.70
CA LYS A 122 2.48 -5.31 10.17
C LYS A 122 2.79 -4.61 8.85
N ILE A 123 3.91 -3.89 8.81
CA ILE A 123 4.41 -3.26 7.58
C ILE A 123 5.46 -4.19 6.99
N ARG A 124 5.16 -4.84 5.87
CA ARG A 124 6.14 -5.64 5.14
C ARG A 124 7.02 -4.71 4.31
N LYS A 125 8.34 -4.88 4.39
CA LYS A 125 9.27 -4.22 3.46
C LYS A 125 9.03 -4.80 2.07
N GLY A 126 8.44 -4.03 1.17
CA GLY A 126 8.43 -4.36 -0.25
C GLY A 126 9.87 -4.36 -0.77
N LYS A 127 10.28 -5.43 -1.46
CA LYS A 127 11.46 -5.39 -2.33
C LYS A 127 10.98 -4.74 -3.62
N ASN A 128 11.02 -3.41 -3.71
CA ASN A 128 11.06 -2.57 -4.92
C ASN A 128 10.88 -1.11 -4.50
N ASN A 129 11.65 -0.19 -5.10
CA ASN A 129 11.79 1.20 -4.64
C ASN A 129 10.64 2.14 -5.06
N LEU A 130 9.54 1.59 -5.57
CA LEU A 130 8.32 2.30 -5.97
C LEU A 130 7.19 1.28 -5.86
N GLU A 131 6.47 1.24 -4.73
CA GLU A 131 5.02 0.95 -4.63
C GLU A 131 4.57 0.42 -3.26
N MET A 132 3.34 0.86 -2.95
CA MET A 132 2.33 0.33 -2.04
C MET A 132 2.78 -0.68 -0.98
N SER A 133 2.75 -0.23 0.27
CA SER A 133 2.80 -1.11 1.44
C SER A 133 1.61 -2.07 1.38
N GLN A 134 1.86 -3.33 1.06
CA GLN A 134 0.85 -4.38 1.23
C GLN A 134 0.59 -4.56 2.73
N ILE A 135 -0.54 -4.06 3.19
CA ILE A 135 -1.10 -4.44 4.48
C ILE A 135 -1.62 -5.85 4.32
N ILE A 136 -1.01 -6.79 5.02
CA ILE A 136 -1.58 -8.13 5.17
C ILE A 136 -2.71 -7.98 6.19
N SER A 137 -3.95 -7.88 5.69
CA SER A 137 -5.11 -8.37 6.43
C SER A 137 -5.18 -9.87 6.16
N ASP A 138 -5.12 -10.67 7.21
CA ASP A 138 -5.34 -12.13 7.16
C ASP A 138 -6.83 -12.41 6.83
N GLU A 139 -7.25 -12.04 5.63
CA GLU A 139 -8.52 -12.43 5.02
C GLU A 139 -8.33 -13.81 4.36
N ASP A 140 -9.09 -14.76 4.88
CA ASP A 140 -9.47 -16.06 4.34
C ASP A 140 -8.36 -17.07 3.98
N SER A 141 -7.98 -17.89 4.96
CA SER A 141 -7.59 -19.27 4.68
C SER A 141 -8.06 -20.18 5.81
N SER A 142 -9.13 -20.94 5.54
CA SER A 142 -9.50 -22.12 6.33
C SER A 142 -8.49 -23.28 6.08
N PRO A 143 -8.43 -24.30 6.97
CA PRO A 143 -7.22 -25.05 7.30
C PRO A 143 -6.83 -26.14 6.28
N PRO A 144 -5.55 -26.57 6.25
CA PRO A 144 -5.07 -27.60 5.34
C PRO A 144 -5.56 -28.99 5.76
N LYS A 145 -6.24 -29.69 4.85
CA LYS A 145 -6.45 -31.13 4.95
C LYS A 145 -5.11 -31.84 4.75
N LYS A 146 -4.65 -32.55 5.79
CA LYS A 146 -3.64 -33.61 5.67
C LYS A 146 -4.20 -34.71 4.77
N ILE A 147 -3.46 -35.11 3.72
CA ILE A 147 -3.38 -36.49 3.24
C ILE A 147 -1.91 -36.78 2.91
N SER A 148 -1.54 -37.99 3.28
CA SER A 148 -0.22 -38.58 3.43
C SER A 148 0.37 -39.09 2.10
N LEU A 149 1.70 -39.19 2.13
CA LEU A 149 2.69 -39.91 1.31
C LEU A 149 2.17 -41.03 0.39
N ASP A 150 2.73 -41.12 -0.82
CA ASP A 150 3.70 -42.18 -1.17
C ASP A 150 4.67 -41.75 -2.29
N SER A 151 5.84 -42.37 -2.22
CA SER A 151 7.16 -42.23 -2.84
C SER A 151 7.17 -42.38 -4.37
N THR A 152 8.16 -41.86 -5.11
CA THR A 152 9.41 -42.59 -5.39
C THR A 152 10.47 -41.67 -6.02
N VAL A 153 11.57 -41.47 -5.29
CA VAL A 153 13.01 -41.61 -5.63
C VAL A 153 13.42 -41.13 -7.05
N HIS A 154 14.37 -40.19 -7.24
CA HIS A 154 15.81 -40.47 -7.13
C HIS A 154 16.67 -39.31 -6.64
N GLU A 155 17.61 -39.76 -5.82
CA GLU A 155 18.71 -39.11 -5.13
C GLU A 155 19.83 -38.69 -6.09
N THR A 156 20.44 -37.52 -5.91
CA THR A 156 21.90 -37.40 -5.97
C THR A 156 22.39 -36.14 -5.25
N LYS A 157 23.18 -36.39 -4.22
CA LYS A 157 23.92 -35.46 -3.36
C LYS A 157 25.21 -35.02 -4.06
N SER A 158 25.62 -33.76 -3.91
CA SER A 158 27.01 -33.43 -3.52
C SER A 158 27.23 -31.95 -3.22
N GLN A 159 28.15 -31.75 -2.29
CA GLN A 159 28.56 -30.55 -1.60
C GLN A 159 29.56 -29.69 -2.39
N THR A 160 29.47 -28.37 -2.15
CA THR A 160 30.53 -27.32 -2.07
C THR A 160 31.89 -27.53 -2.74
N VAL A 161 32.32 -26.59 -3.60
CA VAL A 161 33.67 -25.98 -3.56
C VAL A 161 33.64 -24.54 -4.12
N GLU A 162 34.41 -23.66 -3.48
CA GLU A 162 34.70 -22.26 -3.82
C GLU A 162 35.77 -22.10 -4.94
N LEU A 163 35.65 -20.99 -5.68
CA LEU A 163 36.70 -20.18 -6.36
C LEU A 163 37.50 -20.79 -7.54
N SER A 164 37.20 -20.33 -8.77
CA SER A 164 38.12 -19.52 -9.61
C SER A 164 37.54 -19.22 -11.01
N GLU A 165 37.66 -17.96 -11.43
CA GLU A 165 37.81 -17.49 -12.83
C GLU A 165 36.78 -17.97 -13.88
N GLU A 166 35.58 -17.39 -13.89
CA GLU A 166 34.62 -17.56 -15.00
C GLU A 166 34.24 -16.22 -15.67
N ASP A 167 34.93 -16.03 -16.79
CA ASP A 167 34.44 -15.57 -18.09
C ASP A 167 33.85 -14.16 -18.19
N ASP A 168 34.68 -13.23 -18.68
CA ASP A 168 34.25 -11.90 -19.14
C ASP A 168 33.09 -11.99 -20.15
N ALA A 169 33.00 -13.10 -20.90
CA ALA A 169 31.88 -13.36 -21.80
C ALA A 169 30.56 -13.59 -21.04
N LEU A 170 30.59 -14.24 -19.87
CA LEU A 170 29.39 -14.49 -19.05
C LEU A 170 28.93 -13.20 -18.35
N LYS A 171 29.88 -12.36 -17.91
CA LYS A 171 29.57 -11.03 -17.37
C LYS A 171 29.04 -10.08 -18.45
N ALA A 172 29.66 -10.06 -19.63
CA ALA A 172 29.20 -9.28 -20.78
C ALA A 172 27.83 -9.77 -21.28
N ALA A 173 27.60 -11.09 -21.31
CA ALA A 173 26.31 -11.66 -21.70
C ALA A 173 25.21 -11.32 -20.69
N THR A 174 25.51 -11.35 -19.38
CA THR A 174 24.54 -10.97 -18.34
C THR A 174 24.25 -9.47 -18.30
N GLU A 175 25.23 -8.61 -18.60
CA GLU A 175 25.00 -7.18 -18.81
C GLU A 175 24.19 -6.90 -20.07
N ALA A 176 24.49 -7.59 -21.19
CA ALA A 176 23.72 -7.49 -22.42
C ALA A 176 22.26 -7.97 -22.24
N LEU A 177 22.04 -9.06 -21.50
CA LEU A 177 20.69 -9.54 -21.17
C LEU A 177 19.94 -8.57 -20.25
N LYS A 178 20.62 -7.89 -19.32
CA LYS A 178 20.02 -6.83 -18.49
C LYS A 178 19.64 -5.59 -19.30
N THR A 179 20.45 -5.20 -20.29
CA THR A 179 20.12 -4.07 -21.18
C THR A 179 18.96 -4.41 -22.13
N LEU A 180 18.88 -5.66 -22.61
CA LEU A 180 17.74 -6.18 -23.38
C LEU A 180 16.46 -6.31 -22.54
N ALA A 181 16.56 -6.78 -21.29
CA ALA A 181 15.41 -6.97 -20.40
C ALA A 181 14.76 -5.64 -19.93
N ASN A 182 15.53 -4.55 -19.87
CA ASN A 182 15.01 -3.22 -19.51
C ASN A 182 14.51 -2.40 -20.71
N LYS A 183 14.86 -2.80 -21.94
CA LYS A 183 14.38 -2.12 -23.14
C LYS A 183 13.01 -2.68 -23.54
N LYS A 184 11.98 -2.39 -22.72
CA LYS A 184 10.65 -2.25 -23.31
C LYS A 184 10.79 -1.26 -24.46
N GLN A 185 10.18 -1.54 -25.61
CA GLN A 185 10.23 -0.67 -26.78
C GLN A 185 9.43 0.60 -26.42
N ILE A 186 10.09 1.53 -25.73
CA ILE A 186 9.55 2.84 -25.37
C ILE A 186 9.48 3.62 -26.68
N ASP A 187 8.35 4.27 -26.91
CA ASP A 187 8.15 5.12 -28.07
C ASP A 187 9.35 6.08 -28.21
N PRO A 188 10.01 6.13 -29.39
CA PRO A 188 11.18 6.99 -29.60
C PRO A 188 10.94 8.46 -29.27
N TYR A 189 9.70 8.94 -29.43
CA TYR A 189 9.30 10.28 -29.04
C TYR A 189 9.29 10.43 -27.51
N ILE A 190 8.69 9.49 -26.78
CA ILE A 190 8.65 9.50 -25.31
C ILE A 190 10.08 9.44 -24.74
N GLU A 191 10.96 8.65 -25.36
CA GLU A 191 12.37 8.58 -24.99
C GLU A 191 13.09 9.93 -25.20
N SER A 192 12.88 10.57 -26.35
CA SER A 192 13.45 11.89 -26.63
C SER A 192 12.98 12.97 -25.66
N PHE A 193 11.68 12.97 -25.33
CA PHE A 193 11.11 13.89 -24.36
C PHE A 193 11.66 13.66 -22.95
N SER A 194 11.77 12.39 -22.53
CA SER A 194 12.32 12.01 -21.22
C SER A 194 13.78 12.46 -21.08
N ASN A 195 14.57 12.31 -22.13
CA ASN A 195 15.96 12.78 -22.16
C ASN A 195 16.05 14.32 -22.15
N PHE A 196 15.20 15.01 -22.91
CA PHE A 196 15.14 16.48 -22.86
C PHE A 196 14.82 17.01 -21.45
N VAL A 197 13.79 16.44 -20.80
CA VAL A 197 13.42 16.81 -19.43
C VAL A 197 14.56 16.51 -18.45
N ARG A 198 15.24 15.37 -18.61
CA ARG A 198 16.39 14.99 -17.78
C ARG A 198 17.52 16.02 -17.89
N GLU A 199 17.97 16.31 -19.11
CA GLU A 199 19.06 17.25 -19.35
C GLU A 199 18.72 18.65 -18.85
N HIS A 200 17.50 19.13 -19.11
CA HIS A 200 17.05 20.43 -18.63
C HIS A 200 17.01 20.49 -17.09
N LEU A 201 16.59 19.41 -16.41
CA LEU A 201 16.61 19.36 -14.95
C LEU A 201 18.02 19.29 -14.37
N LEU A 202 18.96 18.60 -15.03
CA LEU A 202 20.36 18.52 -14.62
C LEU A 202 21.10 19.84 -14.79
N SER A 203 20.73 20.63 -15.80
CA SER A 203 21.28 21.96 -16.07
C SER A 203 20.90 23.02 -15.03
N ILE A 204 19.84 22.80 -14.23
CA ILE A 204 19.43 23.75 -13.20
C ILE A 204 20.30 23.57 -11.94
N GLU A 205 21.15 24.56 -11.67
CA GLU A 205 22.02 24.60 -10.48
C GLU A 205 21.22 24.80 -9.18
N ASN A 206 20.21 25.68 -9.21
CA ASN A 206 19.38 25.98 -8.05
C ASN A 206 18.46 24.80 -7.70
N ALA A 207 18.78 24.13 -6.59
CA ALA A 207 18.04 22.95 -6.14
C ALA A 207 16.55 23.23 -5.85
N GLN A 208 16.19 24.45 -5.46
CA GLN A 208 14.81 24.80 -5.12
C GLN A 208 13.97 25.08 -6.37
N GLU A 209 14.54 25.72 -7.37
CA GLU A 209 13.92 25.90 -8.68
C GLU A 209 13.74 24.54 -9.38
N ARG A 210 14.77 23.69 -9.34
CA ARG A 210 14.70 22.31 -9.85
C ARG A 210 13.57 21.50 -9.20
N LYS A 211 13.46 21.54 -7.86
CA LYS A 211 12.36 20.90 -7.12
C LYS A 211 10.99 21.47 -7.49
N THR A 212 10.90 22.78 -7.68
CA THR A 212 9.66 23.44 -8.06
C THR A 212 9.22 23.04 -9.46
N LEU A 213 10.15 22.97 -10.41
CA LEU A 213 9.87 22.52 -11.78
C LEU A 213 9.42 21.05 -11.81
N ILE A 214 10.08 20.16 -11.05
CA ILE A 214 9.67 18.76 -10.90
C ILE A 214 8.22 18.66 -10.39
N LYS A 215 7.87 19.42 -9.35
CA LYS A 215 6.49 19.44 -8.82
C LYS A 215 5.47 19.90 -9.86
N LYS A 216 5.80 20.93 -10.65
CA LYS A 216 4.93 21.43 -11.73
C LYS A 216 4.72 20.37 -12.81
N ILE A 217 5.78 19.73 -13.28
CA ILE A 217 5.71 18.64 -14.27
C ILE A 217 4.86 17.49 -13.74
N MET A 218 5.08 17.04 -12.50
CA MET A 218 4.29 15.97 -11.88
C MET A 218 2.81 16.34 -11.76
N THR A 219 2.49 17.58 -11.39
CA THR A 219 1.11 18.05 -11.26
C THR A 219 0.38 18.02 -12.61
N LEU A 220 1.01 18.54 -13.66
CA LEU A 220 0.44 18.54 -15.02
C LEU A 220 0.18 17.11 -15.55
N ILE A 221 1.09 16.17 -15.25
CA ILE A 221 0.91 14.75 -15.63
C ILE A 221 -0.31 14.16 -14.93
N ILE A 222 -0.48 14.42 -13.63
CA ILE A 222 -1.62 13.92 -12.83
C ILE A 222 -2.94 14.54 -13.33
N GLU A 223 -2.95 15.83 -13.67
CA GLU A 223 -4.14 16.53 -14.17
C GLU A 223 -4.67 15.93 -15.48
N HIS A 224 -3.79 15.51 -16.39
CA HIS A 224 -4.17 14.92 -17.68
C HIS A 224 -4.36 13.41 -17.62
N SER A 225 -4.27 12.79 -16.43
CA SER A 225 -4.45 11.34 -16.23
C SER A 225 -5.85 10.94 -15.73
N ASN A 226 -6.81 11.87 -15.67
CA ASN A 226 -8.21 11.63 -15.31
C ASN A 226 -9.14 11.65 -16.54
#